data_AF-A0A9X5U9Q9-F1
#
_entry.id   AF-A0A9X5U9Q9-F1
#
_cell.length_a   1.000
_cell.length_b   1.000
_cell.length_c   1.000
_cell.angle_alpha   90.00
_cell.angle_beta   90.00
_cell.angle_gamma   90.00
#
_symmetry.space_group_name_H-M   'P 1'
#
loop_
_entity.id
_entity.type
_entity.pdbx_description
1 polymer ?
#
loop_
_entity_poly.entity_id
_entity_poly.type
_entity_poly.pdbx_seq_one_letter_code
_entity_poly.pdbx_strand_id
1 'polypeptide(L)'
;MKLPNTEHTSRPWRIHEVAPDFHVEDVWALPTPGAAEDFPKLVRRFAGGDTANNPSRLARLLFTIRWRLGARLGWDDPASGVGTRVPTLRDRLPADLRDAPAGPAFDTLPFRSVYLTDNEWAAEMANRTVHTVMHISWVPNDPADRQPGGYRGQMTVLVKPNGLFGRVYMAAIAPFRLLIVYPPLLRGIGKSWRESTSRTPPVDA
;
A
#
# COMPACT_ATOMS: atom_id res chain seq x y z
N MET A 1 8.37 4.60 -9.78
CA MET A 1 9.18 3.55 -10.47
C MET A 1 9.40 2.38 -9.51
N LYS A 2 9.69 1.17 -10.00
CA LYS A 2 10.05 0.04 -9.12
C LYS A 2 11.42 0.31 -8.50
N LEU A 3 11.55 0.02 -7.22
CA LEU A 3 12.78 0.15 -6.45
C LEU A 3 13.30 -1.23 -6.03
N PRO A 4 14.60 -1.36 -5.72
CA PRO A 4 15.13 -2.53 -5.04
C PRO A 4 14.46 -2.75 -3.68
N ASN A 5 14.32 -3.99 -3.25
CA ASN A 5 13.76 -4.31 -1.92
C ASN A 5 14.58 -3.68 -0.78
N THR A 6 15.88 -3.45 -1.01
CA THR A 6 16.79 -2.81 -0.06
C THR A 6 16.37 -1.39 0.32
N GLU A 7 15.66 -0.66 -0.53
CA GLU A 7 15.10 0.67 -0.21
C GLU A 7 14.07 0.62 0.93
N HIS A 8 13.44 -0.55 1.14
CA HIS A 8 12.54 -0.78 2.26
C HIS A 8 13.26 -1.44 3.44
N THR A 9 14.07 -2.48 3.20
CA THR A 9 14.66 -3.28 4.29
C THR A 9 15.84 -2.60 4.99
N SER A 10 16.52 -1.63 4.35
CA SER A 10 17.62 -0.87 4.98
C SER A 10 17.12 0.23 5.92
N ARG A 11 15.85 0.62 5.80
CA ARG A 11 15.26 1.68 6.61
C ARG A 11 14.62 1.09 7.88
N PRO A 12 14.70 1.80 9.02
CA PRO A 12 14.23 1.30 10.31
C PRO A 12 12.71 1.45 10.48
N TRP A 13 11.92 0.92 9.55
CA TRP A 13 10.46 0.96 9.61
C TRP A 13 9.93 0.07 10.73
N ARG A 14 8.92 0.55 11.47
CA ARG A 14 8.26 -0.18 12.54
C ARG A 14 7.53 -1.43 12.04
N ILE A 15 7.15 -1.46 10.75
CA ILE A 15 6.49 -2.63 10.16
C ILE A 15 7.35 -3.90 10.25
N HIS A 16 8.67 -3.76 10.32
CA HIS A 16 9.59 -4.89 10.47
C HIS A 16 9.40 -5.62 11.81
N GLU A 17 9.01 -4.90 12.87
CA GLU A 17 8.71 -5.49 14.18
C GLU A 17 7.31 -6.14 14.21
N VAL A 18 6.37 -5.56 13.47
CA VAL A 18 4.96 -6.01 13.45
C VAL A 18 4.75 -7.22 12.52
N ALA A 19 5.45 -7.25 11.39
CA ALA A 19 5.31 -8.23 10.32
C ALA A 19 6.65 -8.89 9.91
N PRO A 20 7.48 -9.39 10.85
CA PRO A 20 8.78 -9.98 10.53
C PRO A 20 8.67 -11.27 9.70
N ASP A 21 7.50 -11.92 9.72
CA ASP A 21 7.16 -13.13 8.99
C ASP A 21 6.61 -12.87 7.58
N PHE A 22 6.61 -11.61 7.12
CA PHE A 22 6.17 -11.23 5.78
C PHE A 22 7.36 -10.97 4.87
N HIS A 23 7.19 -11.30 3.58
CA HIS A 23 8.19 -11.06 2.56
C HIS A 23 7.88 -9.78 1.79
N VAL A 24 8.92 -9.00 1.48
CA VAL A 24 8.81 -7.84 0.58
C VAL A 24 8.59 -8.35 -0.84
N GLU A 25 7.39 -8.15 -1.36
CA GLU A 25 7.02 -8.54 -2.72
C GLU A 25 7.49 -7.48 -3.71
N ASP A 26 7.18 -6.20 -3.43
CA ASP A 26 7.51 -5.09 -4.32
C ASP A 26 7.71 -3.79 -3.55
N VAL A 27 8.62 -2.94 -4.04
CA VAL A 27 8.83 -1.57 -3.56
C VAL A 27 8.69 -0.59 -4.72
N TRP A 28 7.94 0.48 -4.52
CA TRP A 28 7.65 1.47 -5.56
C TRP A 28 7.84 2.90 -5.04
N ALA A 29 8.66 3.68 -5.73
CA ALA A 29 8.64 5.14 -5.59
C ALA A 29 7.35 5.69 -6.20
N LEU A 30 6.57 6.38 -5.39
CA LEU A 30 5.35 7.06 -5.81
C LEU A 30 5.72 8.43 -6.41
N PRO A 31 5.10 8.83 -7.54
CA PRO A 31 5.31 10.14 -8.16
C PRO A 31 4.55 11.24 -7.39
N THR A 32 4.87 11.38 -6.10
CA THR A 32 4.20 12.28 -5.15
C THR A 32 5.21 13.21 -4.47
N PRO A 33 5.88 14.10 -5.22
CA PRO A 33 6.80 15.06 -4.62
C PRO A 33 6.03 15.98 -3.67
N GLY A 34 6.54 16.17 -2.45
CA GLY A 34 5.91 17.02 -1.44
C GLY A 34 6.89 17.46 -0.35
N ALA A 35 6.39 18.21 0.61
CA ALA A 35 7.13 18.62 1.80
C ALA A 35 7.04 17.55 2.91
N ALA A 36 7.73 17.75 4.04
CA ALA A 36 7.75 16.77 5.13
C ALA A 36 6.33 16.51 5.71
N GLU A 37 5.51 17.56 5.74
CA GLU A 37 4.16 17.62 6.28
C GLU A 37 3.07 17.03 5.36
N ASP A 38 3.41 16.65 4.13
CA ASP A 38 2.44 16.16 3.14
C ASP A 38 2.05 14.68 3.34
N PHE A 39 2.67 13.96 4.28
CA PHE A 39 2.38 12.53 4.47
C PHE A 39 0.91 12.22 4.80
N PRO A 40 0.23 12.93 5.73
CA PRO A 40 -1.19 12.69 6.00
C PRO A 40 -2.09 12.92 4.78
N LYS A 41 -1.69 13.83 3.88
CA LYS A 41 -2.41 14.08 2.61
C LYS A 41 -2.30 12.86 1.67
N LEU A 42 -1.13 12.23 1.61
CA LEU A 42 -0.94 10.99 0.86
C LEU A 42 -1.81 9.86 1.44
N VAL A 43 -1.77 9.66 2.75
CA VAL A 43 -2.50 8.59 3.46
C VAL A 43 -4.01 8.69 3.24
N ARG A 44 -4.60 9.89 3.44
CA ARG A 44 -6.04 10.11 3.20
C ARG A 44 -6.46 9.76 1.78
N ARG A 45 -5.63 10.06 0.78
CA ARG A 45 -5.94 9.77 -0.62
C ARG A 45 -5.88 8.30 -0.97
N PHE A 46 -4.91 7.57 -0.41
CA PHE A 46 -4.87 6.13 -0.56
C PHE A 46 -6.10 5.47 0.08
N ALA A 47 -6.52 5.95 1.24
CA ALA A 47 -7.68 5.41 1.96
C ALA A 47 -9.02 5.73 1.25
N GLY A 48 -9.19 6.97 0.77
CA GLY A 48 -10.39 7.39 0.04
C GLY A 48 -10.52 6.83 -1.38
N GLY A 49 -9.49 6.13 -1.90
CA GLY A 49 -9.47 5.63 -3.28
C GLY A 49 -9.29 6.72 -4.36
N ASP A 50 -9.08 7.98 -3.95
CA ASP A 50 -8.85 9.16 -4.79
C ASP A 50 -7.55 9.12 -5.59
N THR A 51 -6.65 8.21 -5.24
CA THR A 51 -5.42 7.94 -6.00
C THR A 51 -5.70 7.33 -7.37
N ALA A 52 -6.93 6.87 -7.61
CA ALA A 52 -7.30 6.02 -8.71
C ALA A 52 -8.55 6.49 -9.47
N ASN A 53 -8.75 7.81 -9.67
CA ASN A 53 -9.78 8.25 -10.63
C ASN A 53 -9.55 7.79 -12.09
N ASN A 54 -8.52 6.96 -12.38
CA ASN A 54 -8.56 6.06 -13.53
C ASN A 54 -7.70 4.77 -13.47
N PRO A 55 -8.29 3.61 -13.09
CA PRO A 55 -7.90 2.31 -13.65
C PRO A 55 -9.13 1.55 -14.19
N SER A 56 -10.06 2.27 -14.85
CA SER A 56 -11.50 1.94 -14.80
C SER A 56 -11.96 0.67 -15.52
N ARG A 57 -11.13 0.02 -16.35
CA ARG A 57 -11.52 -1.23 -17.01
C ARG A 57 -10.61 -2.39 -16.65
N LEU A 58 -9.30 -2.24 -16.73
CA LEU A 58 -8.39 -3.38 -16.59
C LEU A 58 -8.17 -3.79 -15.14
N ALA A 59 -8.05 -2.84 -14.20
CA ALA A 59 -7.98 -3.18 -12.78
C ALA A 59 -9.34 -3.62 -12.23
N ARG A 60 -10.45 -3.01 -12.69
CA ARG A 60 -11.80 -3.53 -12.41
C ARG A 60 -12.00 -4.92 -13.00
N LEU A 61 -11.50 -5.18 -14.21
CA LEU A 61 -11.55 -6.49 -14.85
C LEU A 61 -10.70 -7.50 -14.08
N LEU A 62 -9.48 -7.16 -13.66
CA LEU A 62 -8.63 -8.04 -12.85
C LEU A 62 -9.20 -8.27 -11.45
N PHE A 63 -9.79 -7.24 -10.82
CA PHE A 63 -10.53 -7.36 -9.57
C PHE A 63 -11.79 -8.21 -9.76
N THR A 64 -12.54 -8.01 -10.84
CA THR A 64 -13.75 -8.79 -11.20
C THR A 64 -13.40 -10.22 -11.56
N ILE A 65 -12.29 -10.46 -12.27
CA ILE A 65 -11.76 -11.78 -12.58
C ILE A 65 -11.33 -12.45 -11.28
N ARG A 66 -10.62 -11.73 -10.39
CA ARG A 66 -10.26 -12.22 -9.06
C ARG A 66 -11.49 -12.58 -8.23
N TRP A 67 -12.52 -11.73 -8.24
CA TRP A 67 -13.77 -11.95 -7.52
C TRP A 67 -14.62 -13.07 -8.16
N ARG A 68 -14.62 -13.22 -9.49
CA ARG A 68 -15.27 -14.35 -10.18
C ARG A 68 -14.55 -15.67 -9.98
N LEU A 69 -13.22 -15.65 -9.98
CA LEU A 69 -12.39 -16.79 -9.63
C LEU A 69 -12.59 -17.14 -8.17
N GLY A 70 -12.67 -16.14 -7.29
CA GLY A 70 -12.94 -16.33 -5.87
C GLY A 70 -14.34 -16.85 -5.57
N ALA A 71 -15.37 -16.38 -6.26
CA ALA A 71 -16.72 -16.91 -6.16
C ALA A 71 -16.82 -18.36 -6.68
N ARG A 72 -16.16 -18.71 -7.79
CA ARG A 72 -16.22 -20.07 -8.36
C ARG A 72 -15.35 -21.10 -7.63
N LEU A 73 -14.28 -20.67 -6.98
CA LEU A 73 -13.31 -21.56 -6.33
C LEU A 73 -13.41 -21.51 -4.80
N GLY A 74 -14.41 -20.78 -4.26
CA GLY A 74 -14.64 -20.63 -2.81
C GLY A 74 -13.58 -19.76 -2.11
N TRP A 75 -12.93 -18.84 -2.83
CA TRP A 75 -11.90 -17.93 -2.33
C TRP A 75 -12.42 -16.67 -1.64
N ASP A 76 -13.67 -16.26 -1.93
CA ASP A 76 -14.36 -15.10 -1.34
C ASP A 76 -15.27 -15.51 -0.16
N ASP A 77 -14.80 -16.44 0.67
CA ASP A 77 -15.50 -16.78 1.92
C ASP A 77 -15.23 -15.69 2.97
N PRO A 78 -16.25 -14.98 3.50
CA PRO A 78 -16.11 -13.99 4.57
C PRO A 78 -15.37 -14.54 5.80
N ALA A 79 -15.41 -15.85 6.03
CA ALA A 79 -14.68 -16.49 7.12
C ALA A 79 -13.15 -16.49 6.91
N SER A 80 -12.65 -16.17 5.72
CA SER A 80 -11.21 -16.16 5.40
C SER A 80 -10.51 -14.81 5.61
N GLY A 81 -11.21 -13.81 6.13
CA GLY A 81 -10.70 -12.46 6.35
C GLY A 81 -9.80 -12.30 7.59
N VAL A 82 -9.28 -11.09 7.73
CA VAL A 82 -8.56 -10.62 8.92
C VAL A 82 -9.51 -10.59 10.11
N GLY A 83 -9.12 -11.18 11.24
CA GLY A 83 -9.94 -11.28 12.44
C GLY A 83 -10.91 -12.45 12.47
N THR A 84 -11.00 -13.25 11.39
CA THR A 84 -11.80 -14.50 11.36
C THR A 84 -10.91 -15.72 11.14
N ARG A 85 -10.04 -15.71 10.12
CA ARG A 85 -9.10 -16.82 9.83
C ARG A 85 -7.68 -16.50 10.24
N VAL A 86 -7.25 -15.25 10.04
CA VAL A 86 -5.89 -14.81 10.35
C VAL A 86 -5.96 -13.73 11.41
N PRO A 87 -5.21 -13.85 12.52
CA PRO A 87 -5.10 -12.79 13.51
C PRO A 87 -4.70 -11.47 12.86
N THR A 88 -5.29 -10.36 13.32
CA THR A 88 -4.94 -9.03 12.82
C THR A 88 -3.53 -8.68 13.24
N LEU A 89 -2.80 -7.96 12.39
CA LEU A 89 -1.51 -7.40 12.79
C LEU A 89 -1.63 -6.39 13.94
N ARG A 90 -2.82 -5.85 14.20
CA ARG A 90 -3.08 -4.97 15.36
C ARG A 90 -2.81 -5.67 16.69
N ASP A 91 -3.01 -6.99 16.77
CA ASP A 91 -2.78 -7.77 17.98
C ASP A 91 -1.28 -7.87 18.32
N ARG A 92 -0.42 -7.65 17.33
CA ARG A 92 1.05 -7.73 17.44
C ARG A 92 1.69 -6.37 17.71
N LEU A 93 0.91 -5.29 17.77
CA LEU A 93 1.47 -3.95 17.91
C LEU A 93 2.17 -3.78 19.26
N PRO A 94 3.35 -3.16 19.29
CA PRO A 94 3.90 -2.64 20.53
C PRO A 94 2.98 -1.53 21.09
N ALA A 95 3.10 -1.24 22.39
CA ALA A 95 2.15 -0.36 23.09
C ALA A 95 2.04 1.03 22.46
N ASP A 96 3.17 1.62 22.10
CA ASP A 96 3.27 2.90 21.40
C ASP A 96 2.43 2.94 20.12
N LEU A 97 2.50 1.91 19.28
CA LEU A 97 1.72 1.85 18.03
C LEU A 97 0.25 1.46 18.25
N ARG A 98 -0.05 0.73 19.33
CA ARG A 98 -1.42 0.36 19.68
C ARG A 98 -2.21 1.59 20.14
N ASP A 99 -1.55 2.46 20.90
CA ASP A 99 -2.12 3.69 21.45
C ASP A 99 -2.10 4.84 20.42
N ALA A 100 -1.28 4.72 19.37
CA ALA A 100 -1.28 5.63 18.23
C ALA A 100 -2.52 5.44 17.32
N PRO A 101 -2.83 6.44 16.47
CA PRO A 101 -3.89 6.30 15.47
C PRO A 101 -3.66 5.09 14.55
N ALA A 102 -4.72 4.33 14.29
CA ALA A 102 -4.68 3.23 13.31
C ALA A 102 -4.42 3.75 11.89
N GLY A 103 -4.86 4.97 11.59
CA GLY A 103 -4.98 5.54 10.26
C GLY A 103 -6.43 5.55 9.75
N PRO A 104 -6.69 6.17 8.59
CA PRO A 104 -8.03 6.33 8.04
C PRO A 104 -8.63 5.00 7.58
N ALA A 105 -9.94 4.83 7.75
CA ALA A 105 -10.67 3.72 7.15
C ALA A 105 -10.68 3.84 5.62
N PHE A 106 -10.78 2.68 4.94
CA PHE A 106 -10.88 2.63 3.49
C PHE A 106 -12.33 2.72 3.05
N ASP A 107 -12.61 3.57 2.07
CA ASP A 107 -13.98 3.76 1.55
C ASP A 107 -14.38 2.63 0.60
N THR A 108 -13.42 2.10 -0.16
CA THR A 108 -13.68 1.18 -1.28
C THR A 108 -12.83 -0.08 -1.27
N LEU A 109 -11.62 -0.03 -0.70
CA LEU A 109 -10.70 -1.16 -0.71
C LEU A 109 -10.89 -2.02 0.54
N PRO A 110 -10.77 -3.36 0.45
CA PRO A 110 -10.96 -4.25 1.59
C PRO A 110 -9.72 -4.33 2.50
N PHE A 111 -9.01 -3.21 2.64
CA PHE A 111 -7.90 -3.06 3.58
C PHE A 111 -8.43 -2.56 4.92
N ARG A 112 -7.74 -2.92 5.99
CA ARG A 112 -7.94 -2.38 7.34
C ARG A 112 -6.64 -1.74 7.80
N SER A 113 -6.71 -0.49 8.26
CA SER A 113 -5.51 0.17 8.78
C SER A 113 -5.05 -0.48 10.08
N VAL A 114 -3.74 -0.66 10.18
CA VAL A 114 -3.07 -1.30 11.31
C VAL A 114 -2.52 -0.25 12.24
N TYR A 115 -1.68 0.67 11.74
CA TYR A 115 -1.13 1.80 12.50
C TYR A 115 -0.72 2.92 11.54
N LEU A 116 -0.65 4.15 12.06
CA LEU A 116 -0.16 5.35 11.40
C LEU A 116 0.82 6.08 12.31
N THR A 117 1.99 6.43 11.78
CA THR A 117 2.97 7.34 12.39
C THR A 117 3.13 8.61 11.54
N ASP A 118 4.08 9.46 11.90
CA ASP A 118 4.40 10.69 11.16
C ASP A 118 4.99 10.42 9.76
N ASN A 119 5.54 9.23 9.52
CA ASN A 119 6.27 8.92 8.28
C ASN A 119 5.97 7.54 7.68
N GLU A 120 5.16 6.70 8.32
CA GLU A 120 4.71 5.44 7.76
C GLU A 120 3.29 5.05 8.18
N TRP A 121 2.62 4.30 7.31
CA TRP A 121 1.26 3.82 7.49
C TRP A 121 1.17 2.41 6.96
N ALA A 122 0.60 1.51 7.76
CA ALA A 122 0.38 0.13 7.37
C ALA A 122 -1.12 -0.18 7.33
N ALA A 123 -1.54 -0.86 6.27
CA ALA A 123 -2.87 -1.42 6.14
C ALA A 123 -2.79 -2.87 5.69
N GLU A 124 -3.64 -3.73 6.26
CA GLU A 124 -3.63 -5.16 5.98
C GLU A 124 -4.91 -5.63 5.28
N MET A 125 -4.77 -6.70 4.51
CA MET A 125 -5.86 -7.48 3.94
C MET A 125 -5.46 -8.95 3.99
N ALA A 126 -6.39 -9.83 4.32
CA ALA A 126 -6.18 -11.28 4.20
C ALA A 126 -7.25 -11.89 3.31
N ASN A 127 -6.84 -12.91 2.57
CA ASN A 127 -7.70 -13.77 1.79
C ASN A 127 -7.18 -15.22 1.91
N ARG A 128 -7.78 -16.17 1.17
CA ARG A 128 -7.38 -17.58 1.24
C ARG A 128 -5.97 -17.87 0.77
N THR A 129 -5.39 -17.07 -0.13
CA THR A 129 -4.06 -17.31 -0.68
C THR A 129 -2.95 -16.58 0.06
N VAL A 130 -3.22 -15.37 0.58
CA VAL A 130 -2.20 -14.52 1.20
C VAL A 130 -2.79 -13.60 2.29
N HIS A 131 -1.96 -13.30 3.30
CA HIS A 131 -2.08 -12.08 4.11
C HIS A 131 -1.14 -11.03 3.51
N THR A 132 -1.67 -9.86 3.20
CA THR A 132 -0.95 -8.78 2.52
C THR A 132 -0.97 -7.53 3.38
N VAL A 133 0.15 -6.82 3.43
CA VAL A 133 0.26 -5.47 3.96
C VAL A 133 0.61 -4.52 2.84
N MET A 134 -0.17 -3.45 2.72
CA MET A 134 0.22 -2.25 1.99
C MET A 134 0.88 -1.31 3.00
N HIS A 135 2.18 -1.10 2.85
CA HIS A 135 2.96 -0.17 3.64
C HIS A 135 3.25 1.07 2.80
N ILE A 136 2.84 2.24 3.30
CA ILE A 136 3.14 3.53 2.68
C ILE A 136 4.10 4.27 3.59
N SER A 137 5.23 4.71 3.06
CA SER A 137 6.20 5.52 3.78
C SER A 137 6.49 6.84 3.10
N TRP A 138 6.90 7.82 3.88
CA TRP A 138 7.33 9.14 3.44
C TRP A 138 8.84 9.21 3.55
N VAL A 139 9.52 9.20 2.41
CA VAL A 139 10.98 9.17 2.34
C VAL A 139 11.51 10.50 1.82
N PRO A 140 12.58 11.05 2.44
CA PRO A 140 13.28 12.19 1.86
C PRO A 140 13.86 11.79 0.50
N ASN A 141 13.85 12.71 -0.44
CA ASN A 141 14.50 12.56 -1.74
C ASN A 141 16.01 12.42 -1.54
N ASP A 142 16.65 11.81 -2.54
CA ASP A 142 18.10 11.72 -2.54
C ASP A 142 18.69 13.14 -2.62
N PRO A 143 19.73 13.49 -1.85
CA PRO A 143 20.44 14.76 -2.01
C PRO A 143 20.88 15.06 -3.45
N ALA A 144 21.08 14.04 -4.28
CA ALA A 144 21.42 14.15 -5.70
C ALA A 144 20.21 14.42 -6.61
N ASP A 145 18.97 14.36 -6.10
CA ASP A 145 17.76 14.67 -6.87
C ASP A 145 17.68 16.19 -7.17
N ARG A 146 17.06 16.55 -8.30
CA ARG A 146 16.93 17.94 -8.79
C ARG A 146 16.21 18.90 -7.82
N GLN A 147 15.54 18.39 -6.79
CA GLN A 147 14.90 19.16 -5.72
C GLN A 147 15.41 18.67 -4.37
N PRO A 148 16.59 19.14 -3.92
CA PRO A 148 17.11 18.82 -2.60
C PRO A 148 16.13 19.30 -1.52
N GLY A 149 15.87 18.46 -0.51
CA GLY A 149 14.96 18.76 0.60
C GLY A 149 13.49 18.36 0.41
N GLY A 150 13.12 17.80 -0.75
CA GLY A 150 11.77 17.26 -0.97
C GLY A 150 11.58 15.86 -0.37
N TYR A 151 10.33 15.46 -0.21
CA TYR A 151 9.92 14.11 0.16
C TYR A 151 9.12 13.46 -0.97
N ARG A 152 9.05 12.13 -0.94
CA ARG A 152 8.18 11.34 -1.80
C ARG A 152 7.57 10.18 -1.04
N GLY A 153 6.43 9.72 -1.55
CA GLY A 153 5.82 8.49 -1.07
C GLY A 153 6.58 7.27 -1.60
N GLN A 154 6.68 6.24 -0.79
CA GLN A 154 7.09 4.91 -1.18
C GLN A 154 5.99 3.93 -0.79
N MET A 155 5.63 3.04 -1.70
CA MET A 155 4.68 1.96 -1.45
C MET A 155 5.42 0.64 -1.47
N THR A 156 5.34 -0.09 -0.36
CA THR A 156 5.87 -1.44 -0.21
C THR A 156 4.71 -2.42 -0.01
N VAL A 157 4.71 -3.49 -0.79
CA VAL A 157 3.76 -4.59 -0.64
C VAL A 157 4.48 -5.73 0.08
N LEU A 158 4.01 -6.07 1.27
CA LEU A 158 4.49 -7.21 2.04
C LEU A 158 3.45 -8.33 1.96
N VAL A 159 3.91 -9.57 1.84
CA VAL A 159 3.02 -10.73 1.73
C VAL A 159 3.50 -11.88 2.62
N LYS A 160 2.54 -12.54 3.27
CA LYS A 160 2.71 -13.84 3.88
C LYS A 160 1.81 -14.83 3.14
N PRO A 161 2.36 -15.66 2.23
CA PRO A 161 1.58 -16.63 1.49
C PRO A 161 1.09 -17.79 2.37
N ASN A 162 -0.14 -18.23 2.12
CA ASN A 162 -0.73 -19.38 2.80
C ASN A 162 -0.28 -20.69 2.10
N GLY A 163 0.74 -21.33 2.67
CA GLY A 163 1.25 -22.62 2.20
C GLY A 163 1.83 -22.58 0.78
N LEU A 164 2.01 -23.76 0.17
CA LEU A 164 2.61 -23.89 -1.16
C LEU A 164 1.73 -23.26 -2.25
N PHE A 165 0.40 -23.42 -2.15
CA PHE A 165 -0.54 -22.86 -3.11
C PHE A 165 -0.46 -21.33 -3.17
N GLY A 166 -0.41 -20.65 -2.02
CA GLY A 166 -0.24 -19.21 -1.95
C GLY A 166 1.04 -18.73 -2.63
N ARG A 167 2.15 -19.47 -2.47
CA ARG A 167 3.43 -19.15 -3.13
C ARG A 167 3.35 -19.27 -4.64
N VAL A 168 2.77 -20.36 -5.15
CA VAL A 168 2.58 -20.57 -6.59
C VAL A 168 1.65 -19.51 -7.18
N TYR A 169 0.56 -19.19 -6.49
CA TYR A 169 -0.36 -18.12 -6.89
C TYR A 169 0.36 -16.78 -7.02
N MET A 170 1.17 -16.39 -6.03
CA MET A 170 1.91 -15.13 -6.05
C MET A 170 2.89 -15.05 -7.22
N ALA A 171 3.63 -16.14 -7.49
CA ALA A 171 4.54 -16.23 -8.62
C ALA A 171 3.79 -16.09 -9.97
N ALA A 172 2.64 -16.75 -10.11
CA ALA A 172 1.85 -16.72 -11.35
C ALA A 172 1.28 -15.32 -11.66
N ILE A 173 0.88 -14.55 -10.65
CA ILE A 173 0.31 -13.21 -10.86
C ILE A 173 1.36 -12.10 -10.94
N ALA A 174 2.61 -12.36 -10.54
CA ALA A 174 3.69 -11.38 -10.55
C ALA A 174 3.85 -10.63 -11.89
N PRO A 175 3.92 -11.27 -13.07
CA PRO A 175 4.08 -10.55 -14.34
C PRO A 175 2.89 -9.62 -14.64
N PHE A 176 1.66 -10.04 -14.35
CA PHE A 176 0.47 -9.21 -14.51
C PHE A 176 0.52 -7.99 -13.57
N ARG A 177 0.89 -8.23 -12.31
CA ARG A 177 0.99 -7.17 -11.31
C ARG A 177 2.01 -6.10 -11.73
N LEU A 178 3.20 -6.54 -12.17
CA LEU A 178 4.31 -5.67 -12.56
C LEU A 178 4.09 -4.92 -13.87
N LEU A 179 3.55 -5.60 -14.89
CA LEU A 179 3.47 -5.05 -16.24
C LEU A 179 2.14 -4.36 -16.54
N ILE A 180 1.07 -4.79 -15.88
CA ILE A 180 -0.30 -4.40 -16.24
C ILE A 180 -0.97 -3.58 -15.14
N VAL A 181 -0.78 -3.95 -13.87
CA VAL A 181 -1.48 -3.31 -12.74
C VAL A 181 -0.75 -2.07 -12.24
N TYR A 182 0.52 -2.19 -11.86
CA TYR A 182 1.23 -1.08 -11.21
C TYR A 182 1.49 0.13 -12.12
N PRO A 183 1.86 -0.01 -13.41
CA PRO A 183 2.14 1.16 -14.24
C PRO A 183 0.97 2.17 -14.34
N PRO A 184 -0.28 1.76 -14.68
CA PRO A 184 -1.40 2.70 -14.70
C PRO A 184 -1.79 3.21 -13.32
N LEU A 185 -1.70 2.37 -12.27
CA LEU A 185 -1.95 2.78 -10.89
C LEU A 185 -1.04 3.93 -10.46
N LEU A 186 0.28 3.78 -10.67
CA LEU A 186 1.27 4.79 -10.31
C LEU A 186 1.11 6.09 -11.11
N ARG A 187 0.76 5.98 -12.39
CA ARG A 187 0.42 7.17 -13.21
C ARG A 187 -0.82 7.89 -12.67
N GLY A 188 -1.85 7.14 -12.27
CA GLY A 188 -3.06 7.66 -11.64
C GLY A 188 -2.76 8.40 -10.34
N ILE A 189 -1.98 7.77 -9.45
CA ILE A 189 -1.50 8.38 -8.19
C ILE A 189 -0.81 9.71 -8.47
N GLY A 190 0.14 9.73 -9.41
CA GLY A 190 0.89 10.95 -9.73
C GLY A 190 0.04 12.05 -10.35
N LYS A 191 -0.94 11.69 -11.19
CA LYS A 191 -1.86 12.66 -11.78
C LYS A 191 -2.73 13.30 -10.69
N SER A 192 -3.40 12.48 -9.88
CA SER A 192 -4.22 12.93 -8.75
C SER A 192 -3.41 13.79 -7.79
N TRP A 193 -2.15 13.40 -7.51
CA TRP A 193 -1.22 14.17 -6.68
C TRP A 193 -1.02 15.60 -7.18
N ARG A 194 -0.59 15.74 -8.44
CA ARG A 194 -0.34 17.05 -9.07
C ARG A 194 -1.57 17.96 -9.11
N GLU A 195 -2.73 17.41 -9.45
CA GLU A 195 -3.99 18.17 -9.53
C GLU A 195 -4.41 18.78 -8.18
N SER A 196 -3.95 18.18 -7.07
CA SER A 196 -4.22 18.67 -5.72
C SER A 196 -3.26 19.74 -5.25
N THR A 197 -1.99 19.64 -5.65
CA THR A 197 -0.98 20.66 -5.34
C THR A 197 -1.23 21.90 -6.17
N SER A 198 -1.71 21.77 -7.42
CA SER A 198 -2.08 22.92 -8.26
C SER A 198 -3.36 23.64 -7.81
N ARG A 199 -4.20 23.01 -6.99
CA ARG A 199 -5.44 23.60 -6.44
C ARG A 199 -5.23 24.38 -5.13
N THR A 200 -4.01 24.40 -4.59
CA THR A 200 -3.64 25.24 -3.45
C THR A 200 -2.82 26.41 -4.00
N PRO A 201 -3.42 27.60 -4.23
CA PRO A 201 -2.60 28.77 -4.55
C PRO A 201 -1.66 29.06 -3.37
N PRO A 202 -0.49 29.69 -3.60
CA PRO A 202 0.28 30.25 -2.50
C PRO A 202 -0.63 31.19 -1.74
N VAL A 203 -0.68 31.06 -0.41
CA VAL A 203 -1.19 32.13 0.43
C VAL A 203 -0.16 33.25 0.29
N ASP A 204 -0.51 34.28 -0.48
CA ASP A 204 0.30 35.47 -0.64
C ASP A 204 0.57 36.13 0.73
N ALA A 205 1.86 36.41 0.94
CA ALA A 205 2.50 37.44 1.78
C ALA A 205 2.17 37.52 3.28
#